data_AF-A0A8H8P7J8-F1
#
_entry.id   AF-A0A8H8P7J8-F1
#
_cell.length_a   1.000
_cell.length_b   1.000
_cell.length_c   1.000
_cell.angle_alpha   90.00
_cell.angle_beta   90.00
_cell.angle_gamma   90.00
#
_symmetry.space_group_name_H-M   'P 1'
#
loop_
_entity.id
_entity.type
_entity.pdbx_description
1 polymer ?
#
loop_
_entity_poly.entity_id
_entity_poly.type
_entity_poly.pdbx_seq_one_letter_code
_entity_poly.pdbx_strand_id
1 'polypeptide(L)'
;MPDLHPGNRFPIGCAIAARGVYPALIGTDVFAEICVVEDIKDEEACERIGSYRSRGLGKSILQAHSHSNSNPFYAEGSSELDGYIEEHNYAVQWAVANRDLVAYRIASCLGLNLEDDAEHAQSRPVMPEKLVDVTHNSVTRHRLTLGGQEAQEVWVHRKGAAPADMGVAPCPGSRGDFSWLLQPVGDGNDNAHSLAHGAGRLHPRSAATLRKNVPGTTTKLGSEVVCTDPALMIEERPEAYKGVQSVVDDLEKRGCARGIAKLRPIVTYKTRNESARK
;
A
#
# COMPACT_ATOMS: atom_id res chain seq x y z
N MET A 1 -9.78 -0.79 18.62
CA MET A 1 -9.60 -1.56 17.37
C MET A 1 -9.14 -0.55 16.33
N PRO A 2 -8.23 -0.90 15.40
CA PRO A 2 -7.97 -0.03 14.26
C PRO A 2 -9.30 0.25 13.57
N ASP A 3 -9.69 1.52 13.55
CA ASP A 3 -11.06 1.93 13.23
C ASP A 3 -11.39 1.59 11.76
N LEU A 4 -12.28 0.61 11.61
CA LEU A 4 -12.63 -0.06 10.36
C LEU A 4 -13.42 0.87 9.45
N HIS A 5 -12.81 1.33 8.37
CA HIS A 5 -13.49 2.25 7.46
C HIS A 5 -14.61 1.53 6.69
N PRO A 6 -15.84 2.08 6.68
CA PRO A 6 -16.96 1.49 5.93
C PRO A 6 -16.71 1.63 4.42
N GLY A 7 -16.17 0.57 3.80
CA GLY A 7 -16.23 0.41 2.35
C GLY A 7 -17.63 0.00 1.91
N ASN A 8 -17.98 0.20 0.64
CA ASN A 8 -19.33 -0.05 0.09
C ASN A 8 -19.93 -1.46 0.33
N ARG A 9 -19.12 -2.45 0.73
CA ARG A 9 -19.56 -3.83 1.06
C ARG A 9 -18.76 -4.49 2.19
N PHE A 10 -17.50 -4.10 2.39
CA PHE A 10 -16.59 -4.69 3.38
C PHE A 10 -15.69 -3.61 4.00
N PRO A 11 -15.20 -3.79 5.22
CA PRO A 11 -14.23 -2.88 5.84
C PRO A 11 -12.98 -2.68 4.98
N ILE A 12 -12.40 -1.48 5.07
CA ILE A 12 -11.08 -1.16 4.50
C ILE A 12 -10.10 -0.97 5.67
N GLY A 13 -8.89 -1.50 5.55
CA GLY A 13 -7.91 -1.55 6.63
C GLY A 13 -7.96 -2.85 7.44
N CYS A 14 -8.38 -3.97 6.84
CA CYS A 14 -8.55 -5.24 7.53
C CYS A 14 -7.79 -6.40 6.89
N ALA A 15 -7.47 -7.39 7.73
CA ALA A 15 -7.16 -8.75 7.32
C ALA A 15 -8.29 -9.68 7.79
N ILE A 16 -8.67 -10.65 6.96
CA ILE A 16 -9.76 -11.59 7.24
C ILE A 16 -9.26 -13.01 6.94
N ALA A 17 -9.24 -13.86 7.96
CA ALA A 17 -8.99 -15.29 7.81
C ALA A 17 -10.28 -16.03 7.40
N ALA A 18 -10.21 -16.87 6.37
CA ALA A 18 -11.34 -17.63 5.84
C ALA A 18 -10.92 -19.02 5.33
N ARG A 19 -11.87 -19.95 5.26
CA ARG A 19 -11.67 -21.31 4.66
C ARG A 19 -11.74 -21.34 3.13
N GLY A 20 -11.90 -20.18 2.50
CA GLY A 20 -12.02 -20.04 1.06
C GLY A 20 -11.89 -18.56 0.68
N VAL A 21 -12.15 -18.25 -0.59
CA VAL A 21 -11.73 -16.97 -1.17
C VAL A 21 -12.91 -16.10 -1.58
N TYR A 22 -12.90 -14.85 -1.10
CA TYR A 22 -13.83 -13.76 -1.43
C TYR A 22 -13.10 -12.64 -2.18
N PRO A 23 -13.10 -12.64 -3.53
CA PRO A 23 -12.40 -11.62 -4.34
C PRO A 23 -12.74 -10.17 -3.98
N ALA A 24 -13.98 -9.89 -3.56
CA ALA A 24 -14.48 -8.56 -3.21
C ALA A 24 -13.72 -7.88 -2.04
N LEU A 25 -12.83 -8.60 -1.37
CA LEU A 25 -11.92 -8.10 -0.33
C LEU A 25 -10.65 -7.41 -0.88
N ILE A 26 -10.55 -7.11 -2.17
CA ILE A 26 -9.38 -6.39 -2.75
C ILE A 26 -9.75 -4.92 -3.08
N GLY A 27 -8.82 -3.98 -2.85
CA GLY A 27 -9.02 -2.53 -3.00
C GLY A 27 -8.11 -1.83 -4.04
N THR A 28 -8.30 -0.51 -4.24
CA THR A 28 -7.50 0.31 -5.19
C THR A 28 -7.24 1.72 -4.67
N ASP A 29 -5.99 2.06 -4.37
CA ASP A 29 -5.50 3.45 -4.26
C ASP A 29 -4.02 3.54 -4.69
N VAL A 30 -3.59 4.69 -5.24
CA VAL A 30 -2.27 4.85 -5.88
C VAL A 30 -1.70 6.27 -5.66
N PHE A 31 -0.41 6.34 -5.33
CA PHE A 31 0.46 7.53 -5.40
C PHE A 31 1.93 7.12 -5.28
N ALA A 32 2.84 8.05 -5.62
CA ALA A 32 4.28 7.96 -5.37
C ALA A 32 4.78 9.22 -4.63
N GLU A 33 5.74 9.06 -3.73
CA GLU A 33 6.31 10.14 -2.92
C GLU A 33 7.84 10.05 -2.88
N ILE A 34 8.49 11.22 -2.90
CA ILE A 34 9.90 11.40 -2.55
C ILE A 34 9.92 11.96 -1.14
N CYS A 35 10.62 11.26 -0.23
CA CYS A 35 10.69 11.59 1.19
C CYS A 35 12.15 11.71 1.65
N VAL A 36 12.36 12.39 2.77
CA VAL A 36 13.58 12.27 3.58
C VAL A 36 13.28 11.50 4.86
N VAL A 37 14.30 10.82 5.40
CA VAL A 37 14.24 10.31 6.77
C VAL A 37 14.29 11.50 7.71
N GLU A 38 13.22 11.70 8.47
CA GLU A 38 13.12 12.75 9.48
C GLU A 38 13.72 12.27 10.81
N ASP A 39 13.56 10.98 11.12
CA ASP A 39 13.84 10.41 12.44
C ASP A 39 14.06 8.89 12.31
N ILE A 40 15.15 8.37 12.87
CA ILE A 40 15.44 6.93 12.97
C ILE A 40 15.16 6.48 14.41
N LYS A 41 14.25 5.53 14.56
CA LYS A 41 13.81 4.95 15.85
C LYS A 41 14.41 3.57 16.14
N ASP A 42 15.03 2.96 15.14
CA ASP A 42 15.71 1.67 15.20
C ASP A 42 16.74 1.61 14.06
N GLU A 43 18.00 1.92 14.38
CA GLU A 43 19.07 1.97 13.38
C GLU A 43 19.36 0.57 12.81
N GLU A 44 19.43 -0.44 13.69
CA GLU A 44 19.67 -1.84 13.32
C GLU A 44 18.55 -2.44 12.45
N ALA A 45 17.29 -2.08 12.70
CA ALA A 45 16.18 -2.47 11.81
C ALA A 45 16.15 -1.69 10.49
N CYS A 46 16.68 -0.46 10.46
CA CYS A 46 16.72 0.35 9.24
C CYS A 46 17.71 -0.19 8.19
N GLU A 47 18.76 -0.91 8.60
CA GLU A 47 19.75 -1.54 7.70
C GLU A 47 19.18 -2.72 6.86
N ARG A 48 17.90 -3.07 6.96
CA ARG A 48 17.32 -4.37 6.50
C ARG A 48 16.10 -4.31 5.55
N ILE A 49 15.96 -3.31 4.67
CA ILE A 49 14.65 -2.87 4.10
C ILE A 49 14.57 -2.88 2.53
N GLY A 50 13.48 -3.36 1.85
CA GLY A 50 13.42 -3.42 0.33
C GLY A 50 12.10 -3.33 -0.55
N SER A 51 11.94 -2.42 -1.60
CA SER A 51 10.89 -1.98 -2.67
C SER A 51 9.70 -0.89 -2.59
N TYR A 52 8.62 -0.90 -3.44
CA TYR A 52 7.35 -0.03 -3.57
C TYR A 52 6.29 -0.67 -4.53
N ARG A 53 5.02 -0.14 -4.85
CA ARG A 53 3.63 -0.71 -5.37
C ARG A 53 3.02 -0.70 -6.87
N SER A 54 1.90 -1.45 -7.12
CA SER A 54 1.09 -1.79 -8.36
C SER A 54 0.31 -0.72 -9.18
N ARG A 55 -0.14 -1.06 -10.43
CA ARG A 55 -1.27 -0.38 -11.15
C ARG A 55 -2.25 -1.32 -11.90
N GLY A 56 -3.56 -1.13 -11.65
CA GLY A 56 -4.66 -1.45 -12.58
C GLY A 56 -5.18 -2.90 -12.62
N LEU A 57 -4.33 -3.87 -12.96
CA LEU A 57 -4.73 -5.23 -13.39
C LEU A 57 -5.60 -5.99 -12.37
N GLY A 58 -5.33 -5.88 -11.07
CA GLY A 58 -6.14 -6.53 -10.04
C GLY A 58 -7.62 -6.11 -10.03
N LYS A 59 -7.96 -4.93 -10.58
CA LYS A 59 -9.36 -4.48 -10.69
C LYS A 59 -10.12 -5.24 -11.78
N SER A 60 -9.51 -5.52 -12.93
CA SER A 60 -10.20 -6.21 -14.03
C SER A 60 -10.45 -7.68 -13.69
N ILE A 61 -9.49 -8.34 -13.05
CA ILE A 61 -9.63 -9.72 -12.54
C ILE A 61 -10.77 -9.78 -11.51
N LEU A 62 -10.79 -8.85 -10.55
CA LEU A 62 -11.90 -8.76 -9.60
C LEU A 62 -13.27 -8.58 -10.29
N GLN A 63 -13.33 -7.77 -11.36
CA GLN A 63 -14.56 -7.58 -12.12
C GLN A 63 -14.97 -8.86 -12.85
N ALA A 64 -14.03 -9.57 -13.50
CA ALA A 64 -14.25 -10.83 -14.19
C ALA A 64 -14.91 -11.88 -13.28
N HIS A 65 -14.33 -12.09 -12.09
CA HIS A 65 -14.83 -13.06 -11.11
C HIS A 65 -16.14 -12.64 -10.42
N SER A 66 -16.49 -11.34 -10.41
CA SER A 66 -17.67 -10.81 -9.71
C SER A 66 -18.84 -10.44 -10.64
N HIS A 67 -18.86 -10.94 -11.88
CA HIS A 67 -19.87 -10.54 -12.88
C HIS A 67 -21.30 -11.00 -12.57
N SER A 68 -21.48 -12.21 -12.03
CA SER A 68 -22.79 -12.80 -11.75
C SER A 68 -23.24 -12.65 -10.29
N ASN A 69 -22.31 -12.48 -9.35
CA ASN A 69 -22.58 -12.27 -7.94
C ASN A 69 -21.63 -11.20 -7.37
N SER A 70 -22.18 -10.30 -6.56
CA SER A 70 -21.44 -9.23 -5.88
C SER A 70 -20.39 -9.69 -4.85
N ASN A 71 -20.50 -10.93 -4.37
CA ASN A 71 -19.56 -11.56 -3.45
C ASN A 71 -19.49 -13.09 -3.71
N PRO A 72 -18.77 -13.54 -4.75
CA PRO A 72 -18.56 -14.96 -4.98
C PRO A 72 -17.69 -15.54 -3.86
N PHE A 73 -17.96 -16.80 -3.50
CA PHE A 73 -17.15 -17.59 -2.58
C PHE A 73 -16.59 -18.78 -3.34
N TYR A 74 -15.27 -18.92 -3.38
CA TYR A 74 -14.61 -20.11 -3.92
C TYR A 74 -14.17 -21.02 -2.79
N ALA A 75 -14.69 -22.24 -2.82
CA ALA A 75 -14.40 -23.28 -1.84
C ALA A 75 -13.01 -23.89 -2.09
N GLU A 76 -12.41 -24.45 -1.05
CA GLU A 76 -11.12 -25.12 -1.14
C GLU A 76 -11.18 -26.34 -2.07
N GLY A 77 -10.22 -26.44 -2.99
CA GLY A 77 -10.17 -27.52 -4.00
C GLY A 77 -11.10 -27.35 -5.21
N SER A 78 -11.73 -26.17 -5.39
CA SER A 78 -12.52 -25.87 -6.60
C SER A 78 -11.66 -25.29 -7.72
N SER A 79 -11.96 -25.62 -8.98
CA SER A 79 -11.24 -25.10 -10.15
C SER A 79 -11.34 -23.57 -10.29
N GLU A 80 -12.42 -22.97 -9.79
CA GLU A 80 -12.60 -21.51 -9.74
C GLU A 80 -11.67 -20.85 -8.72
N LEU A 81 -11.36 -21.53 -7.61
CA LEU A 81 -10.36 -21.07 -6.65
C LEU A 81 -8.97 -21.07 -7.31
N ASP A 82 -8.59 -22.17 -7.95
CA ASP A 82 -7.27 -22.33 -8.56
C ASP A 82 -7.05 -21.28 -9.67
N GLY A 83 -8.02 -21.12 -10.59
CA GLY A 83 -7.98 -20.10 -11.63
C GLY A 83 -7.95 -18.66 -11.08
N TYR A 84 -8.74 -18.37 -10.04
CA TYR A 84 -8.68 -17.07 -9.37
C TYR A 84 -7.31 -16.81 -8.73
N ILE A 85 -6.71 -17.80 -8.08
CA ILE A 85 -5.40 -17.67 -7.42
C ILE A 85 -4.29 -17.49 -8.46
N GLU A 86 -4.36 -18.16 -9.62
CA GLU A 86 -3.44 -17.93 -10.74
C GLU A 86 -3.54 -16.48 -11.25
N GLU A 87 -4.74 -16.01 -11.60
CA GLU A 87 -4.95 -14.62 -12.05
C GLU A 87 -4.53 -13.59 -10.98
N HIS A 88 -4.89 -13.82 -9.71
CA HIS A 88 -4.48 -13.01 -8.58
C HIS A 88 -2.95 -12.93 -8.45
N ASN A 89 -2.26 -14.07 -8.51
CA ASN A 89 -0.81 -14.11 -8.36
C ASN A 89 -0.11 -13.42 -9.54
N TYR A 90 -0.63 -13.59 -10.77
CA TYR A 90 -0.19 -12.82 -11.92
C TYR A 90 -0.42 -11.32 -11.73
N ALA A 91 -1.55 -10.90 -11.15
CA ALA A 91 -1.81 -9.50 -10.82
C ALA A 91 -0.81 -8.94 -9.80
N VAL A 92 -0.38 -9.74 -8.83
CA VAL A 92 0.66 -9.39 -7.84
C VAL A 92 2.06 -9.35 -8.48
N GLN A 93 2.37 -10.21 -9.45
CA GLN A 93 3.65 -10.16 -10.18
C GLN A 93 3.71 -8.97 -11.16
N TRP A 94 2.68 -8.78 -11.98
CA TRP A 94 2.51 -7.59 -12.83
C TRP A 94 2.58 -6.31 -12.02
N ALA A 95 1.96 -6.35 -10.85
CA ALA A 95 2.09 -5.26 -9.91
C ALA A 95 3.55 -4.98 -9.56
N VAL A 96 4.37 -5.99 -9.25
CA VAL A 96 5.81 -5.82 -8.99
C VAL A 96 6.56 -5.28 -10.19
N ALA A 97 6.34 -5.79 -11.40
CA ALA A 97 6.97 -5.25 -12.60
C ALA A 97 6.65 -3.75 -12.82
N ASN A 98 5.41 -3.31 -12.57
CA ASN A 98 5.03 -1.90 -12.66
C ASN A 98 5.74 -1.03 -11.60
N ARG A 99 6.07 -1.59 -10.43
CA ARG A 99 6.79 -0.91 -9.33
C ARG A 99 8.16 -0.48 -9.79
N ASP A 100 8.89 -1.47 -10.28
CA ASP A 100 10.27 -1.35 -10.71
C ASP A 100 10.37 -0.39 -11.90
N LEU A 101 9.38 -0.38 -12.80
CA LEU A 101 9.29 0.59 -13.90
C LEU A 101 8.99 2.03 -13.42
N VAL A 102 8.16 2.23 -12.40
CA VAL A 102 7.91 3.56 -11.83
C VAL A 102 9.14 4.07 -11.07
N ALA A 103 9.77 3.21 -10.26
CA ALA A 103 11.02 3.53 -9.58
C ALA A 103 12.14 3.89 -10.58
N TYR A 104 12.29 3.11 -11.66
CA TYR A 104 13.21 3.39 -12.76
C TYR A 104 12.98 4.76 -13.38
N ARG A 105 11.72 5.12 -13.66
CA ARG A 105 11.39 6.45 -14.22
C ARG A 105 11.68 7.59 -13.24
N ILE A 106 11.42 7.40 -11.95
CA ILE A 106 11.74 8.40 -10.92
C ILE A 106 13.26 8.58 -10.81
N ALA A 107 14.02 7.48 -10.68
CA ALA A 107 15.49 7.50 -10.66
C ALA A 107 16.07 8.19 -11.90
N SER A 108 15.57 7.84 -13.09
CA SER A 108 15.95 8.48 -14.36
C SER A 108 15.69 10.00 -14.34
N CYS A 109 14.52 10.45 -13.88
CA CYS A 109 14.19 11.87 -13.77
C CYS A 109 15.01 12.63 -12.73
N LEU A 110 15.58 11.94 -11.74
CA LEU A 110 16.46 12.51 -10.72
C LEU A 110 17.95 12.44 -11.11
N GLY A 111 18.29 11.88 -12.27
CA GLY A 111 19.69 11.67 -12.68
C GLY A 111 20.41 10.58 -11.90
N LEU A 112 19.68 9.66 -11.25
CA LEU A 112 20.23 8.58 -10.43
C LEU A 112 20.57 7.32 -11.23
N ASN A 113 20.45 7.36 -12.57
CA ASN A 113 20.99 6.33 -13.44
C ASN A 113 22.49 6.59 -13.59
N LEU A 114 23.33 5.79 -12.91
CA LEU A 114 24.78 5.98 -12.97
C LEU A 114 25.32 5.55 -14.35
N GLU A 115 25.82 6.53 -15.11
CA GLU A 115 26.70 6.37 -16.29
C GLU A 115 27.98 7.22 -16.12
N ASP A 116 28.61 7.16 -14.95
CA ASP A 116 29.99 7.63 -14.78
C ASP A 116 30.96 6.53 -15.25
N ASP A 117 31.07 6.35 -16.58
CA ASP A 117 32.35 6.21 -17.30
C ASP A 117 32.12 5.87 -18.79
N ALA A 118 32.51 6.80 -19.66
CA ALA A 118 32.15 6.82 -21.09
C ALA A 118 32.91 5.82 -21.99
N GLU A 119 33.51 4.75 -21.44
CA GLU A 119 34.23 3.72 -22.22
C GLU A 119 33.48 2.39 -22.36
N HIS A 120 32.44 2.12 -21.55
CA HIS A 120 31.71 0.84 -21.57
C HIS A 120 30.18 1.02 -21.68
N ALA A 121 29.72 1.58 -22.80
CA ALA A 121 28.30 1.79 -23.15
C ALA A 121 27.49 0.49 -23.45
N GLN A 122 27.73 -0.58 -22.67
CA GLN A 122 27.09 -1.89 -22.82
C GLN A 122 26.52 -2.42 -21.49
N SER A 123 26.83 -1.79 -20.35
CA SER A 123 26.22 -2.08 -19.05
C SER A 123 24.82 -1.48 -18.95
N ARG A 124 23.87 -2.25 -18.38
CA ARG A 124 22.53 -1.75 -18.04
C ARG A 124 22.65 -0.64 -16.96
N PRO A 125 21.80 0.39 -16.97
CA PRO A 125 21.85 1.46 -15.97
C PRO A 125 21.73 0.89 -14.55
N VAL A 126 22.64 1.32 -13.68
CA VAL A 126 22.63 0.94 -12.26
C VAL A 126 21.49 1.66 -11.58
N MET A 127 20.52 0.90 -11.09
CA MET A 127 19.38 1.40 -10.32
C MET A 127 19.75 1.58 -8.86
N PRO A 128 19.22 2.60 -8.16
CA PRO A 128 19.25 2.66 -6.71
C PRO A 128 18.71 1.37 -6.08
N GLU A 129 19.31 0.95 -4.96
CA GLU A 129 18.82 -0.19 -4.21
C GLU A 129 17.36 0.05 -3.79
N LYS A 130 16.58 -1.03 -3.83
CA LYS A 130 15.13 -0.98 -3.89
C LYS A 130 14.57 -1.10 -2.47
N LEU A 131 13.85 -0.09 -1.90
CA LEU A 131 13.52 0.10 -0.45
C LEU A 131 12.00 0.28 -0.02
N VAL A 132 11.34 -0.78 0.52
CA VAL A 132 9.93 -0.93 1.03
C VAL A 132 8.78 -1.63 0.21
N ASP A 133 8.91 -2.85 -0.36
CA ASP A 133 7.80 -3.60 -1.00
C ASP A 133 6.84 -4.16 0.02
N VAL A 134 5.58 -3.81 -0.16
CA VAL A 134 4.48 -4.57 0.41
C VAL A 134 3.25 -4.44 -0.50
N THR A 135 2.71 -5.59 -0.91
CA THR A 135 1.36 -5.67 -1.48
C THR A 135 0.34 -5.73 -0.33
N HIS A 136 -0.40 -4.63 -0.12
CA HIS A 136 -1.39 -4.54 0.96
C HIS A 136 -2.83 -4.95 0.54
N ASN A 137 -2.97 -5.52 -0.65
CA ASN A 137 -4.22 -5.95 -1.28
C ASN A 137 -3.95 -7.32 -1.93
N SER A 138 -4.15 -8.40 -1.18
CA SER A 138 -3.72 -9.75 -1.56
C SER A 138 -4.47 -10.84 -0.81
N VAL A 139 -4.43 -12.06 -1.34
CA VAL A 139 -4.87 -13.29 -0.67
C VAL A 139 -3.69 -14.27 -0.58
N THR A 140 -3.41 -14.81 0.60
CA THR A 140 -2.29 -15.73 0.85
C THR A 140 -2.67 -16.83 1.85
N ARG A 141 -2.02 -18.00 1.79
CA ARG A 141 -2.15 -19.05 2.83
C ARG A 141 -1.37 -18.68 4.09
N HIS A 142 -1.96 -18.92 5.25
CA HIS A 142 -1.31 -18.83 6.56
C HIS A 142 -1.85 -19.96 7.46
N ARG A 143 -1.07 -20.34 8.47
CA ARG A 143 -1.50 -21.27 9.51
C ARG A 143 -1.81 -20.50 10.79
N LEU A 144 -3.08 -20.50 11.23
CA LEU A 144 -3.54 -19.68 12.35
C LEU A 144 -4.28 -20.49 13.42
N THR A 145 -4.03 -20.14 14.69
CA THR A 145 -4.70 -20.66 15.88
C THR A 145 -5.99 -19.85 16.10
N LEU A 146 -7.13 -20.44 15.75
CA LEU A 146 -8.43 -19.76 15.81
C LEU A 146 -9.24 -20.23 17.02
N GLY A 147 -9.70 -19.30 17.85
CA GLY A 147 -10.58 -19.61 19.00
C GLY A 147 -9.94 -20.51 20.08
N GLY A 148 -8.61 -20.52 20.19
CA GLY A 148 -7.89 -21.40 21.12
C GLY A 148 -7.84 -22.88 20.69
N GLN A 149 -8.18 -23.18 19.44
CA GLN A 149 -8.09 -24.53 18.86
C GLN A 149 -6.76 -24.72 18.11
N GLU A 150 -6.44 -25.97 17.76
CA GLU A 150 -5.32 -26.35 16.90
C GLU A 150 -5.18 -25.46 15.64
N ALA A 151 -3.93 -25.17 15.27
CA ALA A 151 -3.60 -24.23 14.21
C ALA A 151 -3.96 -24.79 12.82
N GLN A 152 -4.88 -24.11 12.13
CA GLN A 152 -5.49 -24.51 10.86
C GLN A 152 -4.91 -23.71 9.68
N GLU A 153 -4.76 -24.36 8.53
CA GLU A 153 -4.49 -23.71 7.25
C GLU A 153 -5.70 -22.88 6.82
N VAL A 154 -5.48 -21.59 6.52
CA VAL A 154 -6.53 -20.65 6.13
C VAL A 154 -6.04 -19.68 5.06
N TRP A 155 -6.99 -19.11 4.32
CA TRP A 155 -6.75 -17.98 3.43
C TRP A 155 -6.87 -16.66 4.19
N VAL A 156 -5.80 -15.88 4.23
CA VAL A 156 -5.79 -14.51 4.76
C VAL A 156 -5.98 -13.53 3.62
N HIS A 157 -7.12 -12.84 3.66
CA HIS A 157 -7.49 -11.75 2.75
C HIS A 157 -7.07 -10.43 3.34
N ARG A 158 -6.22 -9.67 2.65
CA ARG A 158 -5.78 -8.34 3.08
C ARG A 158 -6.41 -7.26 2.20
N LYS A 159 -7.10 -6.29 2.83
CA LYS A 159 -7.70 -5.13 2.16
C LYS A 159 -7.20 -3.82 2.76
N GLY A 160 -6.11 -3.27 2.21
CA GLY A 160 -5.41 -2.19 2.88
C GLY A 160 -4.77 -2.67 4.20
N ALA A 161 -4.26 -3.89 4.20
CA ALA A 161 -3.47 -4.45 5.29
C ALA A 161 -2.17 -5.01 4.72
N ALA A 162 -1.04 -4.68 5.33
CA ALA A 162 0.28 -5.19 4.97
C ALA A 162 0.48 -6.58 5.60
N PRO A 163 1.06 -7.59 4.92
CA PRO A 163 1.69 -8.73 5.61
C PRO A 163 2.67 -8.27 6.70
N ALA A 164 2.69 -8.98 7.82
CA ALA A 164 3.53 -8.74 8.99
C ALA A 164 4.66 -9.77 9.16
N ASP A 165 4.77 -10.71 8.23
CA ASP A 165 5.69 -11.84 8.20
C ASP A 165 6.72 -11.74 7.07
N MET A 166 6.68 -10.63 6.31
CA MET A 166 7.55 -10.34 5.15
C MET A 166 8.65 -9.30 5.46
N GLY A 167 9.00 -9.12 6.73
CA GLY A 167 9.90 -8.07 7.19
C GLY A 167 9.20 -6.74 7.43
N VAL A 168 9.89 -5.62 7.19
CA VAL A 168 9.38 -4.26 7.47
C VAL A 168 8.17 -3.93 6.61
N ALA A 169 7.16 -3.27 7.20
CA ALA A 169 5.97 -2.79 6.52
C ALA A 169 5.96 -1.25 6.40
N PRO A 170 5.79 -0.68 5.18
CA PRO A 170 5.55 0.75 5.03
C PRO A 170 4.10 1.09 5.43
N CYS A 171 3.96 2.13 6.24
CA CYS A 171 2.68 2.71 6.66
C CYS A 171 2.59 4.17 6.16
N PRO A 172 2.25 4.38 4.88
CA PRO A 172 2.00 5.71 4.33
C PRO A 172 0.95 6.53 5.09
N GLY A 173 1.26 7.80 5.29
CA GLY A 173 0.26 8.77 5.71
C GLY A 173 -0.62 9.28 4.57
N SER A 174 -1.18 10.46 4.78
CA SER A 174 -1.85 11.22 3.71
C SER A 174 -0.90 12.24 3.09
N ARG A 175 -1.30 12.81 1.96
CA ARG A 175 -0.57 13.89 1.28
C ARG A 175 -0.36 15.08 2.21
N GLY A 176 0.88 15.29 2.66
CA GLY A 176 1.23 16.35 3.63
C GLY A 176 1.14 15.92 5.10
N ASP A 177 1.10 14.62 5.38
CA ASP A 177 1.43 13.99 6.66
C ASP A 177 2.76 13.21 6.49
N PHE A 178 3.32 12.70 7.58
CA PHE A 178 4.47 11.80 7.54
C PHE A 178 4.09 10.42 6.98
N SER A 179 5.09 9.62 6.62
CA SER A 179 4.96 8.18 6.43
C SER A 179 5.87 7.44 7.41
N TRP A 180 5.57 6.18 7.72
CA TRP A 180 6.36 5.38 8.66
C TRP A 180 6.86 4.08 8.04
N LEU A 181 8.00 3.62 8.52
CA LEU A 181 8.44 2.23 8.38
C LEU A 181 8.20 1.53 9.72
N LEU A 182 7.55 0.37 9.68
CA LEU A 182 7.14 -0.41 10.85
C LEU A 182 7.81 -1.78 10.84
N GLN A 183 8.47 -2.15 11.92
CA GLN A 183 8.93 -3.51 12.17
C GLN A 183 7.80 -4.29 12.85
N PRO A 184 7.26 -5.37 12.24
CA PRO A 184 6.34 -6.27 12.93
C PRO A 184 6.95 -6.87 14.21
N VAL A 185 6.13 -7.04 15.24
CA VAL A 185 6.49 -7.70 16.50
C VAL A 185 5.33 -8.58 16.98
N GLY A 186 5.62 -9.48 17.94
CA GLY A 186 4.68 -10.53 18.36
C GLY A 186 4.74 -11.77 17.45
N ASP A 187 3.84 -12.73 17.69
CA ASP A 187 3.76 -13.97 16.91
C ASP A 187 2.95 -13.82 15.60
N GLY A 188 2.19 -12.74 15.47
CA GLY A 188 1.30 -12.46 14.36
C GLY A 188 -0.04 -13.21 14.38
N ASN A 189 -0.29 -14.11 15.34
CA ASN A 189 -1.53 -14.88 15.36
C ASN A 189 -2.75 -13.98 15.58
N ASP A 190 -2.67 -13.08 16.56
CA ASP A 190 -3.74 -12.14 16.93
C ASP A 190 -4.07 -11.09 15.85
N ASN A 191 -3.17 -10.90 14.87
CA ASN A 191 -3.37 -9.97 13.75
C ASN A 191 -3.42 -10.65 12.38
N ALA A 192 -3.49 -12.00 12.33
CA ALA A 192 -3.44 -12.80 11.10
C ALA A 192 -2.24 -12.44 10.20
N HIS A 193 -1.05 -12.33 10.80
CA HIS A 193 0.20 -11.83 10.22
C HIS A 193 -0.04 -10.57 9.37
N SER A 194 -0.70 -9.55 9.94
CA SER A 194 -1.10 -8.35 9.21
C SER A 194 -1.04 -7.05 10.03
N LEU A 195 -0.63 -5.96 9.37
CA LEU A 195 -0.57 -4.59 9.91
C LEU A 195 -1.43 -3.62 9.10
N ALA A 196 -1.80 -2.48 9.71
CA ALA A 196 -2.47 -1.41 8.98
C ALA A 196 -1.53 -0.77 7.95
N HIS A 197 -1.95 -0.72 6.68
CA HIS A 197 -1.09 -0.25 5.58
C HIS A 197 -0.92 1.28 5.48
N GLY A 198 -1.56 2.07 6.35
CA GLY A 198 -1.54 3.53 6.26
C GLY A 198 -2.69 4.21 7.01
N ALA A 199 -2.70 5.54 6.97
CA ALA A 199 -3.62 6.38 7.74
C ALA A 199 -5.12 6.08 7.56
N GLY A 200 -5.55 5.77 6.32
CA GLY A 200 -6.96 5.51 6.00
C GLY A 200 -7.88 6.74 6.00
N ARG A 201 -8.93 6.71 5.17
CA ARG A 201 -9.80 7.86 4.90
C ARG A 201 -10.94 8.07 5.90
N LEU A 202 -10.95 9.19 6.61
CA LEU A 202 -12.10 9.66 7.41
C LEU A 202 -13.36 9.88 6.56
N HIS A 203 -13.20 10.22 5.27
CA HIS A 203 -14.31 10.60 4.40
C HIS A 203 -14.25 9.89 3.03
N PRO A 204 -15.39 9.39 2.51
CA PRO A 204 -15.44 8.82 1.17
C PRO A 204 -15.15 9.90 0.11
N ARG A 205 -14.62 9.50 -1.05
CA ARG A 205 -14.29 10.44 -2.14
C ARG A 205 -15.50 11.28 -2.58
N SER A 206 -16.70 10.70 -2.61
CA SER A 206 -17.95 11.40 -2.89
C SER A 206 -18.31 12.52 -1.92
N ALA A 207 -17.80 12.53 -0.69
CA ALA A 207 -17.98 13.64 0.25
C ALA A 207 -17.06 14.83 -0.06
N ALA A 208 -15.94 14.59 -0.77
CA ALA A 208 -15.00 15.65 -1.14
C ALA A 208 -15.59 16.59 -2.20
N THR A 209 -16.46 16.08 -3.09
CA THR A 209 -17.20 16.85 -4.11
C THR A 209 -18.06 18.00 -3.55
N LEU A 210 -18.35 18.01 -2.25
CA LEU A 210 -19.05 19.12 -1.58
C LEU A 210 -18.15 20.36 -1.37
N ARG A 211 -16.83 20.23 -1.49
CA ARG A 211 -15.86 21.31 -1.25
C ARG A 211 -15.33 21.88 -2.56
N LYS A 212 -15.73 23.11 -2.90
CA LYS A 212 -15.39 23.77 -4.18
C LYS A 212 -13.95 24.30 -4.26
N ASN A 213 -13.29 24.56 -3.13
CA ASN A 213 -11.96 25.14 -3.10
C ASN A 213 -10.88 24.06 -3.29
N VAL A 214 -10.14 24.19 -4.40
CA VAL A 214 -8.93 23.40 -4.69
C VAL A 214 -7.81 23.88 -3.75
N PRO A 215 -7.16 22.99 -2.98
CA PRO A 215 -6.04 23.38 -2.14
C PRO A 215 -4.80 23.73 -2.97
N GLY A 216 -3.87 24.50 -2.39
CA GLY A 216 -2.54 24.74 -2.97
C GLY A 216 -1.69 23.47 -3.07
N THR A 217 -0.55 23.58 -3.75
CA THR A 217 0.39 22.47 -3.95
C THR A 217 1.29 22.26 -2.73
N THR A 218 1.72 23.34 -2.06
CA THR A 218 2.53 23.27 -0.84
C THR A 218 1.72 22.75 0.35
N THR A 219 2.25 21.77 1.07
CA THR A 219 1.63 21.20 2.29
C THR A 219 2.14 21.88 3.56
N LYS A 220 1.51 21.56 4.72
CA LYS A 220 1.95 22.06 6.04
C LYS A 220 3.35 21.57 6.45
N LEU A 221 3.86 20.50 5.82
CA LEU A 221 5.22 19.98 6.02
C LEU A 221 6.24 20.56 5.03
N GLY A 222 5.85 21.58 4.24
CA GLY A 222 6.70 22.19 3.22
C GLY A 222 6.90 21.32 1.97
N SER A 223 6.16 20.22 1.83
CA SER A 223 6.24 19.34 0.65
C SER A 223 5.42 19.89 -0.52
N GLU A 224 5.88 19.68 -1.74
CA GLU A 224 5.16 20.08 -2.95
C GLU A 224 4.33 18.93 -3.55
N VAL A 225 3.21 19.28 -4.16
CA VAL A 225 2.26 18.31 -4.72
C VAL A 225 2.12 18.50 -6.21
N VAL A 226 2.55 17.48 -6.97
CA VAL A 226 2.40 17.43 -8.41
C VAL A 226 1.11 16.68 -8.76
N CYS A 227 0.03 17.45 -8.91
CA CYS A 227 -1.26 16.97 -9.38
C CYS A 227 -1.94 18.03 -10.27
N THR A 228 -2.18 17.71 -11.54
CA THR A 228 -2.91 18.61 -12.46
C THR A 228 -4.42 18.38 -12.47
N ASP A 229 -4.91 17.45 -11.65
CA ASP A 229 -6.34 17.12 -11.54
C ASP A 229 -6.92 17.83 -10.29
N PRO A 230 -7.80 18.84 -10.47
CA PRO A 230 -8.40 19.57 -9.35
C PRO A 230 -9.33 18.70 -8.49
N ALA A 231 -10.00 17.70 -9.06
CA ALA A 231 -10.87 16.80 -8.31
C ALA A 231 -10.05 15.90 -7.40
N LEU A 232 -8.96 15.30 -7.91
CA LEU A 232 -8.03 14.53 -7.08
C LEU A 232 -7.35 15.39 -6.00
N MET A 233 -7.03 16.66 -6.28
CA MET A 233 -6.53 17.60 -5.26
C MET A 233 -7.54 17.84 -4.12
N ILE A 234 -8.84 17.83 -4.43
CA ILE A 234 -9.93 17.97 -3.45
C ILE A 234 -10.18 16.66 -2.70
N GLU A 235 -10.16 15.52 -3.39
CA GLU A 235 -10.39 14.16 -2.85
C GLU A 235 -9.26 13.68 -1.94
N GLU A 236 -8.01 14.00 -2.28
CA GLU A 236 -6.79 13.55 -1.61
C GLU A 236 -6.18 14.63 -0.72
N ARG A 237 -7.03 15.49 -0.13
CA ARG A 237 -6.61 16.46 0.90
C ARG A 237 -6.23 15.73 2.21
N PRO A 238 -5.26 16.24 3.00
CA PRO A 238 -4.90 15.61 4.27
C PRO A 238 -6.08 15.48 5.24
N GLU A 239 -7.03 16.44 5.26
CA GLU A 239 -8.21 16.36 6.14
C GLU A 239 -9.23 15.27 5.74
N ALA A 240 -9.01 14.55 4.65
CA ALA A 240 -9.83 13.39 4.27
C ALA A 240 -9.34 12.08 4.93
N TYR A 241 -8.23 12.12 5.68
CA TYR A 241 -7.55 10.98 6.28
C TYR A 241 -7.37 11.17 7.80
N LYS A 242 -7.14 10.07 8.53
CA LYS A 242 -6.66 10.12 9.92
C LYS A 242 -5.21 10.64 9.92
N GLY A 243 -4.70 11.07 11.07
CA GLY A 243 -3.26 11.27 11.23
C GLY A 243 -2.55 9.91 11.33
N VAL A 244 -1.51 9.68 10.53
CA VAL A 244 -0.80 8.38 10.50
C VAL A 244 -0.24 8.00 11.88
N GLN A 245 0.17 9.00 12.67
CA GLN A 245 0.72 8.80 14.02
C GLN A 245 -0.22 7.96 14.88
N SER A 246 -1.52 8.28 14.91
CA SER A 246 -2.50 7.53 15.69
C SER A 246 -2.64 6.05 15.28
N VAL A 247 -2.34 5.71 14.02
CA VAL A 247 -2.31 4.32 13.54
C VAL A 247 -1.06 3.61 14.04
N VAL A 248 0.09 4.28 14.06
CA VAL A 248 1.34 3.75 14.63
C VAL A 248 1.19 3.54 16.14
N ASP A 249 0.71 4.56 16.86
CA ASP A 249 0.51 4.51 18.31
C ASP A 249 -0.42 3.35 18.72
N ASP A 250 -1.49 3.08 17.96
CA ASP A 250 -2.41 1.96 18.19
C ASP A 250 -1.74 0.59 17.93
N LEU A 251 -0.86 0.48 16.91
CA LEU A 251 -0.12 -0.76 16.61
C LEU A 251 0.96 -1.05 17.65
N GLU A 252 1.69 -0.03 18.12
CA GLU A 252 2.68 -0.14 19.17
C GLU A 252 2.04 -0.52 20.50
N LYS A 253 0.95 0.18 20.88
CA LYS A 253 0.17 -0.11 22.09
C LYS A 253 -0.44 -1.52 22.10
N ARG A 254 -0.66 -2.10 20.92
CA ARG A 254 -1.15 -3.48 20.76
C ARG A 254 -0.05 -4.53 20.65
N GLY A 255 1.23 -4.13 20.62
CA GLY A 255 2.34 -5.06 20.42
C GLY A 255 2.30 -5.77 19.07
N CYS A 256 1.77 -5.12 18.03
CA CYS A 256 1.72 -5.66 16.67
C CYS A 256 2.91 -5.21 15.82
N ALA A 257 3.40 -3.99 16.04
CA ALA A 257 4.56 -3.44 15.35
C ALA A 257 5.27 -2.39 16.21
N ARG A 258 6.48 -1.99 15.79
CA ARG A 258 7.22 -0.83 16.30
C ARG A 258 7.60 0.10 15.16
N GLY A 259 7.49 1.41 15.35
CA GLY A 259 8.01 2.40 14.42
C GLY A 259 9.54 2.38 14.40
N ILE A 260 10.14 2.22 13.23
CA ILE A 260 11.61 2.15 13.05
C ILE A 260 12.18 3.36 12.29
N ALA A 261 11.41 3.97 11.39
CA ALA A 261 11.76 5.24 10.77
C ALA A 261 10.52 6.10 10.50
N LYS A 262 10.67 7.41 10.64
CA LYS A 262 9.68 8.43 10.25
C LYS A 262 10.18 9.16 9.01
N LEU A 263 9.35 9.23 7.98
CA LEU A 263 9.66 9.80 6.68
C LEU A 263 8.83 11.06 6.46
N ARG A 264 9.48 12.19 6.16
CA ARG A 264 8.79 13.43 5.79
C ARG A 264 8.75 13.57 4.26
N PRO A 265 7.58 13.79 3.64
CA PRO A 265 7.51 14.01 2.20
C PRO A 265 8.21 15.33 1.80
N ILE A 266 8.83 15.32 0.62
CA ILE A 266 9.30 16.52 -0.09
C ILE A 266 8.48 16.71 -1.37
N VAL A 267 8.18 15.64 -2.12
CA VAL A 267 7.33 15.70 -3.31
C VAL A 267 6.30 14.57 -3.30
N THR A 268 5.02 14.90 -3.45
CA THR A 268 3.93 13.94 -3.69
C THR A 268 3.47 14.01 -5.15
N TYR A 269 3.64 12.92 -5.89
CA TYR A 269 3.19 12.81 -7.28
C TYR A 269 1.94 11.94 -7.39
N LYS A 270 0.86 12.51 -7.97
CA LYS A 270 -0.41 11.81 -8.24
C LYS A 270 -0.64 11.62 -9.73
N THR A 271 -0.88 12.71 -10.46
CA THR A 271 -1.12 12.67 -11.91
C THR A 271 -0.73 13.98 -12.59
N ARG A 272 -0.30 13.90 -13.85
CA ARG A 272 -0.03 15.04 -14.71
C ARG A 272 -0.63 14.77 -16.09
N ASN A 273 -1.63 15.55 -16.49
CA ASN A 273 -2.17 15.52 -17.83
C ASN A 273 -1.20 16.27 -18.76
N GLU A 274 -0.64 15.58 -19.75
CA GLU A 274 0.34 16.16 -20.68
C GLU A 274 -0.30 17.23 -21.60
N SER A 275 -1.60 17.13 -21.85
CA SER A 275 -2.42 18.11 -22.57
C SER A 275 -2.59 19.46 -21.85
N ALA A 276 -2.01 19.64 -20.66
CA ALA A 276 -1.98 20.92 -19.94
C ALA A 276 -0.73 21.78 -20.24
N ARG A 277 0.19 21.33 -21.12
CA ARG A 277 1.26 22.19 -21.66
C ARG A 277 0.66 23.16 -22.68
N LYS A 278 0.39 24.39 -22.24
CA LYS A 278 0.37 25.58 -23.11
C LYS A 278 1.78 26.15 -23.24
#